data_AF-A0A2N4XCC7-F1
#
_entry.id   AF-A0A2N4XCC7-F1
#
_cell.length_a   1.000
_cell.length_b   1.000
_cell.length_c   1.000
_cell.angle_alpha   90.00
_cell.angle_beta   90.00
_cell.angle_gamma   90.00
#
_symmetry.space_group_name_H-M   'P 1'
#
loop_
_entity.id
_entity.type
_entity.pdbx_description
1 polymer ?
#
loop_
_entity_poly.entity_id
_entity_poly.type
_entity_poly.pdbx_seq_one_letter_code
_entity_poly.pdbx_strand_id
1 'polypeptide(L)'
;MKKLLLLFCLCSPFCFAQADFTRVYYPIINEAELAIVDTSYYEALQFYNEAFANVQRPFAKDYYNAAICATMVGKMPLVFEYLEKIVEKGYKVTNFRKDAFFKNVADTCKKWPDFEKQVLLIEPAINRQVRDSLQKIKQQQFVYHVAPITADLRNYYKPYLKNFKWVPVDSLIHLPDMPKNLVAQQDSLRLINAKIATANTYNRIQRTLSIIDLNGYPDENMIGLNSPLPEGSPYTFNATASYLLQNTLLPDIFQEKANRIDILSVVKQAIRDGKADPHILKSLIEYSTDEPYTMGKVLVLQLRLENNIDCPNENWQQKKEQFFWKKERPSTMTEIEINEKRLAIGLEKLEDAYKKAFFKARNTPFLILGGTYLAELAYIPSCELIDKTISGTVMLK
;
A
#
# COMPACT_ATOMS: atom_id res chain seq x y z
N MET A 1 26.95 12.67 58.19
CA MET A 1 26.56 12.93 56.78
C MET A 1 27.35 12.03 55.81
N LYS A 2 27.16 10.70 55.83
CA LYS A 2 27.90 9.73 54.96
C LYS A 2 27.07 8.50 54.51
N LYS A 3 25.73 8.56 54.53
CA LYS A 3 24.85 7.41 54.21
C LYS A 3 23.73 7.72 53.21
N LEU A 4 23.93 8.65 52.27
CA LEU A 4 22.89 9.07 51.32
C LEU A 4 23.38 9.16 49.86
N LEU A 5 24.22 8.22 49.42
CA LEU A 5 24.81 8.26 48.07
C LEU A 5 24.86 6.89 47.37
N LEU A 6 23.96 5.97 47.72
CA LEU A 6 23.94 4.61 47.15
C LEU A 6 22.53 4.13 46.72
N LEU A 7 21.66 5.04 46.26
CA LEU A 7 20.30 4.72 45.80
C LEU A 7 19.97 5.33 44.42
N PHE A 8 20.95 5.44 43.52
CA PHE A 8 20.75 6.03 42.18
C PHE A 8 21.16 5.11 41.01
N CYS A 9 21.43 3.82 41.24
CA CYS A 9 21.88 2.87 40.21
C CYS A 9 20.95 1.67 39.92
N LEU A 10 19.76 1.60 40.54
CA LEU A 10 18.83 0.47 40.34
C LEU A 10 17.66 0.77 39.39
N CYS A 11 17.55 2.01 38.90
CA CYS A 11 16.66 2.32 37.77
C CYS A 11 17.48 2.31 36.47
N SER A 12 18.10 1.19 36.15
CA SER A 12 18.41 0.92 34.74
C SER A 12 17.07 0.50 34.13
N PRO A 13 16.30 1.39 33.48
CA PRO A 13 15.17 0.90 32.71
C PRO A 13 15.76 -0.14 31.76
N PHE A 14 15.20 -1.34 31.76
CA PHE A 14 15.56 -2.37 30.81
C PHE A 14 15.61 -1.71 29.43
N CYS A 15 16.81 -1.45 28.93
CA CYS A 15 17.03 -1.09 27.55
C CYS A 15 16.72 -2.36 26.78
N PHE A 16 15.43 -2.64 26.62
CA PHE A 16 14.97 -3.57 25.61
C PHE A 16 15.43 -2.97 24.30
N ALA A 17 16.54 -3.53 23.78
CA ALA A 17 16.96 -3.26 22.42
C ALA A 17 15.72 -3.47 21.55
N GLN A 18 15.31 -2.43 20.83
CA GLN A 18 14.18 -2.55 19.92
C GLN A 18 14.49 -3.68 18.94
N ALA A 19 13.60 -4.66 18.89
CA ALA A 19 13.77 -5.78 17.99
C ALA A 19 13.76 -5.27 16.55
N ASP A 20 14.76 -5.63 15.76
CA ASP A 20 14.82 -5.27 14.34
C ASP A 20 13.81 -6.13 13.56
N PHE A 21 12.68 -5.53 13.18
CA PHE A 21 11.60 -6.22 12.47
C PHE A 21 12.06 -6.84 11.16
N THR A 22 13.10 -6.29 10.51
CA THR A 22 13.69 -6.85 9.28
C THR A 22 14.33 -8.21 9.49
N ARG A 23 14.64 -8.56 10.74
CA ARG A 23 15.28 -9.83 11.09
C ARG A 23 14.36 -10.79 11.81
N VAL A 24 13.52 -10.30 12.72
CA VAL A 24 12.75 -11.18 13.63
C VAL A 24 11.26 -11.27 13.31
N TYR A 25 10.75 -10.42 12.43
CA TYR A 25 9.31 -10.34 12.14
C TYR A 25 9.00 -10.56 10.66
N TYR A 26 9.48 -9.69 9.76
CA TYR A 26 9.13 -9.78 8.34
C TYR A 26 9.49 -11.11 7.68
N PRO A 27 10.64 -11.75 7.98
CA PRO A 27 10.94 -13.07 7.44
C PRO A 27 9.90 -14.13 7.85
N ILE A 28 9.45 -14.14 9.11
CA ILE A 28 8.46 -15.10 9.60
C ILE A 28 7.07 -14.81 9.00
N ILE A 29 6.71 -13.52 8.87
CA ILE A 29 5.49 -13.12 8.17
C ILE A 29 5.52 -13.57 6.70
N ASN A 30 6.67 -13.47 6.03
CA ASN A 30 6.82 -13.99 4.67
C ASN A 30 6.54 -15.49 4.61
N GLU A 31 7.07 -16.29 5.53
CA GLU A 31 6.79 -17.73 5.60
C GLU A 31 5.30 -18.01 5.88
N ALA A 32 4.65 -17.24 6.76
CA ALA A 32 3.21 -17.35 7.01
C ALA A 32 2.39 -17.08 5.73
N GLU A 33 2.75 -16.04 4.99
CA GLU A 33 2.10 -15.69 3.73
C GLU A 33 2.36 -16.74 2.64
N LEU A 34 3.56 -17.31 2.55
CA LEU A 34 3.86 -18.41 1.63
C LEU A 34 3.07 -19.68 1.97
N ALA A 35 2.93 -20.02 3.26
CA ALA A 35 2.09 -21.11 3.69
C ALA A 35 0.60 -20.88 3.33
N ILE A 36 0.11 -19.63 3.33
CA ILE A 36 -1.22 -19.30 2.79
C ILE A 36 -1.27 -19.56 1.28
N VAL A 37 -0.24 -19.14 0.53
CA VAL A 37 -0.15 -19.39 -0.93
C VAL A 37 -0.22 -20.88 -1.24
N ASP A 38 0.40 -21.70 -0.40
CA ASP A 38 0.42 -23.17 -0.50
C ASP A 38 -0.80 -23.85 0.16
N THR A 39 -1.79 -23.07 0.64
CA THR A 39 -3.01 -23.52 1.31
C THR A 39 -2.81 -24.28 2.63
N SER A 40 -1.62 -24.16 3.23
CA SER A 40 -1.22 -24.73 4.52
C SER A 40 -1.62 -23.83 5.70
N TYR A 41 -2.93 -23.64 5.93
CA TYR A 41 -3.43 -22.68 6.94
C TYR A 41 -3.02 -22.98 8.39
N TYR A 42 -2.77 -24.25 8.74
CA TYR A 42 -2.27 -24.62 10.07
C TYR A 42 -0.85 -24.10 10.30
N GLU A 43 0.01 -24.25 9.30
CA GLU A 43 1.40 -23.81 9.32
C GLU A 43 1.48 -22.28 9.26
N ALA A 44 0.68 -21.65 8.38
CA ALA A 44 0.57 -20.19 8.34
C ALA A 44 0.20 -19.59 9.71
N LEU A 45 -0.75 -20.20 10.41
CA LEU A 45 -1.13 -19.77 11.75
C LEU A 45 0.00 -19.96 12.78
N GLN A 46 0.80 -21.03 12.66
CA GLN A 46 1.97 -21.22 13.53
C GLN A 46 3.01 -20.12 13.32
N PHE A 47 3.33 -19.79 12.07
CA PHE A 47 4.24 -18.70 11.74
C PHE A 47 3.73 -17.35 12.22
N TYR A 48 2.43 -17.05 12.08
CA TYR A 48 1.86 -15.83 12.66
C TYR A 48 2.04 -15.78 14.19
N ASN A 49 1.75 -16.86 14.91
CA ASN A 49 1.92 -16.90 16.36
C ASN A 49 3.39 -16.69 16.77
N GLU A 50 4.32 -17.30 16.04
CA GLU A 50 5.75 -17.12 16.26
C GLU A 50 6.18 -15.67 16.02
N ALA A 51 5.77 -15.07 14.91
CA ALA A 51 6.04 -13.68 14.59
C ALA A 51 5.47 -12.74 15.67
N PHE A 52 4.26 -12.99 16.15
CA PHE A 52 3.61 -12.18 17.18
C PHE A 52 4.27 -12.33 18.55
N ALA A 53 4.86 -13.48 18.86
CA ALA A 53 5.63 -13.66 20.09
C ALA A 53 6.95 -12.87 20.09
N ASN A 54 7.51 -12.59 18.91
CA ASN A 54 8.80 -11.89 18.76
C ASN A 54 8.68 -10.36 18.84
N VAL A 55 7.48 -9.80 18.75
CA VAL A 55 7.29 -8.34 18.74
C VAL A 55 6.11 -7.91 19.62
N GLN A 56 6.23 -6.75 20.25
CA GLN A 56 5.15 -6.24 21.10
C GLN A 56 3.92 -5.78 20.31
N ARG A 57 4.11 -5.33 19.06
CA ARG A 57 3.08 -4.65 18.28
C ARG A 57 3.04 -5.11 16.82
N PRO A 58 2.51 -6.32 16.53
CA PRO A 58 2.26 -6.78 15.17
C PRO A 58 1.33 -5.86 14.37
N PHE A 59 1.38 -5.92 13.03
CA PHE A 59 0.50 -5.12 12.18
C PHE A 59 -0.93 -5.66 12.13
N ALA A 60 -1.91 -4.76 11.96
CA ALA A 60 -3.33 -5.12 11.88
C ALA A 60 -3.64 -6.08 10.72
N LYS A 61 -2.99 -5.91 9.56
CA LYS A 61 -3.14 -6.83 8.42
C LYS A 61 -2.71 -8.25 8.75
N ASP A 62 -1.70 -8.40 9.60
CA ASP A 62 -1.15 -9.72 9.93
C ASP A 62 -2.08 -10.42 10.92
N TYR A 63 -2.65 -9.68 11.89
CA TYR A 63 -3.76 -10.18 12.70
C TYR A 63 -4.97 -10.57 11.85
N TYR A 64 -5.30 -9.79 10.82
CA TYR A 64 -6.41 -10.09 9.91
C TYR A 64 -6.18 -11.42 9.17
N ASN A 65 -5.00 -11.61 8.59
CA ASN A 65 -4.64 -12.86 7.91
C ASN A 65 -4.60 -14.05 8.89
N ALA A 66 -4.08 -13.84 10.10
CA ALA A 66 -4.09 -14.84 11.16
C ALA A 66 -5.52 -15.22 11.59
N ALA A 67 -6.45 -14.27 11.64
CA ALA A 67 -7.87 -14.51 11.93
C ALA A 67 -8.56 -15.34 10.83
N ILE A 68 -8.24 -15.09 9.55
CA ILE A 68 -8.71 -15.95 8.46
C ILE A 68 -8.13 -17.34 8.61
N CYS A 69 -6.82 -17.49 8.83
CA CYS A 69 -6.18 -18.80 9.03
C CYS A 69 -6.82 -19.56 10.20
N ALA A 70 -6.99 -18.89 11.36
CA ALA A 70 -7.66 -19.43 12.54
C ALA A 70 -9.09 -19.89 12.24
N THR A 71 -9.83 -19.16 11.41
CA THR A 71 -11.16 -19.55 10.95
C THR A 71 -11.11 -20.82 10.10
N MET A 72 -10.19 -20.87 9.12
CA MET A 72 -10.01 -22.03 8.23
C MET A 72 -9.62 -23.31 8.99
N VAL A 73 -8.90 -23.19 10.10
CA VAL A 73 -8.51 -24.34 10.96
C VAL A 73 -9.49 -24.61 12.11
N GLY A 74 -10.61 -23.90 12.19
CA GLY A 74 -11.63 -24.11 13.23
C GLY A 74 -11.26 -23.62 14.63
N LYS A 75 -10.24 -22.76 14.78
CA LYS A 75 -9.80 -22.20 16.07
C LYS A 75 -10.54 -20.88 16.38
N MET A 76 -11.86 -20.95 16.49
CA MET A 76 -12.72 -19.76 16.69
C MET A 76 -12.34 -18.83 17.85
N PRO A 77 -11.87 -19.30 19.02
CA PRO A 77 -11.41 -18.38 20.08
C PRO A 77 -10.29 -17.43 19.62
N LEU A 78 -9.32 -17.94 18.84
CA LEU A 78 -8.23 -17.13 18.29
C LEU A 78 -8.70 -16.12 17.25
N VAL A 79 -9.77 -16.44 16.50
CA VAL A 79 -10.36 -15.50 15.55
C VAL A 79 -10.77 -14.23 16.28
N PHE A 80 -11.55 -14.36 17.36
CA PHE A 80 -12.01 -13.19 18.12
C PHE A 80 -10.87 -12.45 18.81
N GLU A 81 -9.88 -13.16 19.34
CA GLU A 81 -8.67 -12.55 19.91
C GLU A 81 -7.96 -11.65 18.87
N TYR A 82 -7.74 -12.14 17.65
CA TYR A 82 -7.11 -11.35 16.60
C TYR A 82 -7.98 -10.20 16.10
N LEU A 83 -9.30 -10.40 15.98
CA LEU A 83 -10.21 -9.31 15.60
C LEU A 83 -10.25 -8.21 16.67
N GLU A 84 -10.18 -8.55 17.96
CA GLU A 84 -10.02 -7.59 19.06
C GLU A 84 -8.74 -6.77 18.90
N LYS A 85 -7.60 -7.41 18.60
CA LYS A 85 -6.32 -6.71 18.33
C LYS A 85 -6.38 -5.74 17.16
N ILE A 86 -7.20 -6.02 16.14
CA ILE A 86 -7.44 -5.10 15.03
C ILE A 86 -8.31 -3.91 15.48
N VAL A 87 -9.32 -4.13 16.32
CA VAL A 87 -10.17 -3.06 16.88
C VAL A 87 -9.40 -2.16 17.85
N GLU A 88 -8.49 -2.70 18.66
CA GLU A 88 -7.58 -1.93 19.54
C GLU A 88 -6.79 -0.86 18.76
N LYS A 89 -6.53 -1.11 17.47
CA LYS A 89 -5.85 -0.19 16.55
C LYS A 89 -6.81 0.77 15.83
N GLY A 90 -8.06 0.86 16.26
CA GLY A 90 -9.05 1.79 15.73
C GLY A 90 -9.79 1.31 14.48
N TYR A 91 -9.72 0.02 14.13
CA TYR A 91 -10.61 -0.54 13.12
C TYR A 91 -12.04 -0.61 13.64
N LYS A 92 -13.02 -0.14 12.87
CA LYS A 92 -14.42 -0.19 13.29
C LYS A 92 -14.95 -1.62 13.14
N VAL A 93 -15.55 -2.18 14.19
CA VAL A 93 -16.16 -3.52 14.15
C VAL A 93 -17.17 -3.68 13.01
N THR A 94 -17.92 -2.63 12.68
CA THR A 94 -18.90 -2.63 11.58
C THR A 94 -18.25 -2.86 10.21
N ASN A 95 -16.95 -2.59 10.05
CA ASN A 95 -16.24 -2.88 8.81
C ASN A 95 -16.04 -4.38 8.58
N PHE A 96 -15.97 -5.22 9.62
CA PHE A 96 -15.90 -6.68 9.43
C PHE A 96 -17.16 -7.24 8.75
N ARG A 97 -18.33 -6.61 8.94
CA ARG A 97 -19.55 -6.99 8.21
C ARG A 97 -19.58 -6.55 6.75
N LYS A 98 -18.73 -5.59 6.37
CA LYS A 98 -18.56 -5.15 4.98
C LYS A 98 -17.60 -6.07 4.21
N ASP A 99 -16.80 -6.84 4.93
CA ASP A 99 -15.90 -7.85 4.38
C ASP A 99 -16.67 -9.14 4.07
N ALA A 100 -16.53 -9.68 2.85
CA ALA A 100 -17.32 -10.85 2.43
C ALA A 100 -17.02 -12.10 3.27
N PHE A 101 -15.76 -12.30 3.67
CA PHE A 101 -15.34 -13.44 4.47
C PHE A 101 -15.89 -13.34 5.88
N PHE A 102 -15.60 -12.23 6.56
CA PHE A 102 -16.04 -12.04 7.95
C PHE A 102 -17.55 -11.80 8.08
N LYS A 103 -18.22 -11.29 7.04
CA LYS A 103 -19.70 -11.29 7.00
C LYS A 103 -20.25 -12.72 7.11
N ASN A 104 -19.70 -13.67 6.37
CA ASN A 104 -20.15 -15.06 6.47
C ASN A 104 -19.89 -15.65 7.86
N VAL A 105 -18.72 -15.37 8.45
CA VAL A 105 -18.41 -15.76 9.84
C VAL A 105 -19.42 -15.13 10.82
N ALA A 106 -19.74 -13.85 10.64
CA ALA A 106 -20.68 -13.11 11.48
C ALA A 106 -22.11 -13.67 11.44
N ASP A 107 -22.56 -14.05 10.24
CA ASP A 107 -23.92 -14.53 10.02
C ASP A 107 -24.10 -15.98 10.49
N THR A 108 -23.02 -16.77 10.55
CA THR A 108 -23.06 -18.19 10.91
C THR A 108 -22.63 -18.46 12.35
N CYS A 109 -21.80 -17.61 12.95
CA CYS A 109 -21.27 -17.81 14.29
C CYS A 109 -22.17 -17.21 15.38
N LYS A 110 -22.73 -18.07 16.24
CA LYS A 110 -23.59 -17.65 17.36
C LYS A 110 -22.92 -16.70 18.37
N LYS A 111 -21.59 -16.71 18.46
CA LYS A 111 -20.82 -15.85 19.38
C LYS A 111 -20.57 -14.44 18.84
N TRP A 112 -20.82 -14.21 17.54
CA TRP A 112 -20.53 -12.92 16.91
C TRP A 112 -21.26 -11.73 17.57
N PRO A 113 -22.56 -11.81 17.93
CA PRO A 113 -23.24 -10.69 18.58
C PRO A 113 -22.62 -10.31 19.93
N ASP A 114 -22.06 -11.27 20.67
CA ASP A 114 -21.38 -11.00 21.94
C ASP A 114 -20.03 -10.33 21.72
N PHE A 115 -19.27 -10.81 20.73
CA PHE A 115 -18.05 -10.14 20.27
C PHE A 115 -18.32 -8.69 19.88
N GLU A 116 -19.35 -8.40 19.08
CA GLU A 116 -19.69 -7.03 18.67
C GLU A 116 -19.98 -6.12 19.87
N LYS A 117 -20.74 -6.60 20.85
CA LYS A 117 -21.01 -5.85 22.08
C LYS A 117 -19.74 -5.59 22.88
N GLN A 118 -18.87 -6.59 23.00
CA GLN A 118 -17.62 -6.49 23.75
C GLN A 118 -16.67 -5.48 23.12
N VAL A 119 -16.46 -5.54 21.81
CA VAL A 119 -15.48 -4.67 21.14
C VAL A 119 -15.93 -3.22 21.02
N LEU A 120 -17.24 -2.94 21.14
CA LEU A 120 -17.73 -1.56 21.27
C LEU A 120 -17.25 -0.87 22.56
N LEU A 121 -16.77 -1.63 23.54
CA LEU A 121 -16.21 -1.11 24.78
C LEU A 121 -14.70 -0.84 24.67
N ILE A 122 -14.05 -1.26 23.57
CA ILE A 122 -12.63 -1.05 23.35
C ILE A 122 -12.43 0.37 22.81
N GLU A 123 -11.84 1.24 23.64
CA GLU A 123 -11.38 2.55 23.22
C GLU A 123 -9.95 2.45 22.65
N PRO A 124 -9.73 2.77 21.36
CA PRO A 124 -8.40 2.72 20.77
C PRO A 124 -7.44 3.68 21.48
N ALA A 125 -6.27 3.17 21.90
CA ALA A 125 -5.24 3.95 22.58
C ALA A 125 -4.42 4.81 21.59
N ILE A 126 -5.09 5.70 20.86
CA ILE A 126 -4.51 6.50 19.78
C ILE A 126 -4.23 7.95 20.19
N ASN A 127 -3.14 8.51 19.69
CA ASN A 127 -2.82 9.93 19.77
C ASN A 127 -3.65 10.71 18.74
N ARG A 128 -4.85 11.13 19.15
CA ARG A 128 -5.79 11.89 18.32
C ARG A 128 -5.18 13.20 17.81
N GLN A 129 -4.39 13.91 18.63
CA GLN A 129 -3.76 15.17 18.22
C GLN A 129 -2.79 14.99 17.05
N VAL A 130 -1.93 13.97 17.10
CA VAL A 130 -0.99 13.65 16.01
C VAL A 130 -1.77 13.22 14.76
N ARG A 131 -2.77 12.35 14.92
CA ARG A 131 -3.65 11.92 13.83
C ARG A 131 -4.31 13.10 13.13
N ASP A 132 -4.96 13.99 13.87
CA ASP A 132 -5.68 15.14 13.33
C ASP A 132 -4.72 16.12 12.64
N SER A 133 -3.51 16.29 13.19
CA SER A 133 -2.45 17.12 12.59
C SER A 133 -2.01 16.58 11.23
N LEU A 134 -1.79 15.27 11.12
CA LEU A 134 -1.44 14.60 9.86
C LEU A 134 -2.59 14.65 8.86
N GLN A 135 -3.83 14.46 9.31
CA GLN A 135 -5.01 14.59 8.45
C GLN A 135 -5.15 16.00 7.88
N LYS A 136 -4.90 17.04 8.70
CA LYS A 136 -4.88 18.42 8.24
C LYS A 136 -3.79 18.66 7.19
N ILE A 137 -2.59 18.09 7.37
CA ILE A 137 -1.51 18.17 6.37
C ILE A 137 -1.93 17.46 5.07
N LYS A 138 -2.52 16.26 5.16
CA LYS A 138 -3.04 15.53 4.00
C LYS A 138 -4.15 16.28 3.28
N GLN A 139 -5.08 16.92 3.99
CA GLN A 139 -6.14 17.73 3.37
C GLN A 139 -5.58 18.92 2.57
N GLN A 140 -4.46 19.50 3.02
CA GLN A 140 -3.76 20.57 2.29
C GLN A 140 -3.14 20.10 0.97
N GLN A 141 -3.07 18.78 0.72
CA GLN A 141 -2.65 18.22 -0.57
C GLN A 141 -3.65 18.54 -1.69
N PHE A 142 -4.94 18.56 -1.37
CA PHE A 142 -6.02 18.78 -2.33
C PHE A 142 -6.33 20.27 -2.56
N VAL A 143 -5.62 21.17 -1.87
CA VAL A 143 -5.77 22.62 -2.06
C VAL A 143 -4.83 23.07 -3.17
N TYR A 144 -5.39 23.27 -4.36
CA TYR A 144 -4.66 23.80 -5.51
C TYR A 144 -4.49 25.31 -5.37
N HIS A 145 -3.29 25.73 -5.01
CA HIS A 145 -2.90 27.14 -5.08
C HIS A 145 -2.48 27.47 -6.51
N VAL A 146 -3.42 28.00 -7.28
CA VAL A 146 -3.19 28.46 -8.66
C VAL A 146 -2.97 29.97 -8.68
N ALA A 147 -1.94 30.42 -9.38
CA ALA A 147 -1.75 31.81 -9.70
C ALA A 147 -2.93 32.29 -10.57
N PRO A 148 -3.52 33.46 -10.27
CA PRO A 148 -4.66 33.94 -11.03
C PRO A 148 -4.26 34.18 -12.50
N ILE A 149 -5.10 33.74 -13.44
CA ILE A 149 -4.87 34.02 -14.86
C ILE A 149 -4.95 35.53 -15.16
N THR A 150 -4.15 35.98 -16.13
CA THR A 150 -4.15 37.38 -16.59
C THR A 150 -5.50 37.75 -17.21
N ALA A 151 -5.79 39.05 -17.30
CA ALA A 151 -7.00 39.53 -17.95
C ALA A 151 -7.07 39.10 -19.43
N ASP A 152 -5.95 39.09 -20.14
CA ASP A 152 -5.86 38.67 -21.54
C ASP A 152 -6.19 37.19 -21.70
N LEU A 153 -5.59 36.33 -20.88
CA LEU A 153 -5.90 34.89 -20.88
C LEU A 153 -7.36 34.66 -20.52
N ARG A 154 -7.89 35.37 -19.52
CA ARG A 154 -9.30 35.26 -19.13
C ARG A 154 -10.24 35.63 -20.28
N ASN A 155 -9.95 36.71 -20.99
CA ASN A 155 -10.73 37.14 -22.15
C ASN A 155 -10.62 36.11 -23.29
N TYR A 156 -9.44 35.55 -23.51
CA TYR A 156 -9.21 34.52 -24.52
C TYR A 156 -9.92 33.20 -24.19
N TYR A 157 -9.93 32.74 -22.94
CA TYR A 157 -10.61 31.51 -22.52
C TYR A 157 -12.15 31.66 -22.48
N LYS A 158 -12.68 32.88 -22.33
CA LYS A 158 -14.12 33.13 -22.13
C LYS A 158 -15.05 32.46 -23.17
N PRO A 159 -14.75 32.45 -24.48
CA PRO A 159 -15.58 31.74 -25.47
C PRO A 159 -15.53 30.22 -25.29
N TYR A 160 -14.37 29.68 -24.91
CA TYR A 160 -14.16 28.24 -24.74
C TYR A 160 -14.84 27.68 -23.49
N LEU A 161 -14.91 28.45 -22.39
CA LEU A 161 -15.57 28.04 -21.15
C LEU A 161 -17.07 27.74 -21.35
N LYS A 162 -17.71 28.31 -22.36
CA LYS A 162 -19.10 27.98 -22.72
C LYS A 162 -19.23 26.57 -23.28
N ASN A 163 -18.21 26.08 -23.97
CA ASN A 163 -18.19 24.77 -24.64
C ASN A 163 -17.62 23.68 -23.73
N PHE A 164 -16.72 24.05 -22.82
CA PHE A 164 -16.08 23.13 -21.87
C PHE A 164 -16.64 23.33 -20.46
N LYS A 165 -17.78 22.68 -20.16
CA LYS A 165 -18.38 22.69 -18.82
C LYS A 165 -17.45 22.14 -17.71
N TRP A 166 -16.38 21.45 -18.08
CA TRP A 166 -15.52 20.69 -17.16
C TRP A 166 -14.07 21.16 -17.10
N VAL A 167 -13.68 22.15 -17.90
CA VAL A 167 -12.30 22.63 -17.86
C VAL A 167 -12.22 23.73 -16.79
N PRO A 168 -11.57 23.48 -15.64
CA PRO A 168 -11.37 24.55 -14.68
C PRO A 168 -10.60 25.67 -15.39
N VAL A 169 -11.03 26.91 -15.13
CA VAL A 169 -10.45 28.13 -15.72
C VAL A 169 -8.93 28.17 -15.53
N ASP A 170 -8.43 27.49 -14.50
CA ASP A 170 -7.02 27.44 -14.10
C ASP A 170 -6.27 26.19 -14.59
N SER A 171 -6.85 25.41 -15.51
CA SER A 171 -6.23 24.20 -16.06
C SER A 171 -4.96 24.48 -16.90
N LEU A 172 -4.74 25.74 -17.31
CA LEU A 172 -3.60 26.18 -18.13
C LEU A 172 -3.31 25.21 -19.29
N ILE A 173 -4.37 24.77 -19.98
CA ILE A 173 -4.29 23.93 -21.17
C ILE A 173 -4.06 24.83 -22.40
N HIS A 174 -3.12 24.43 -23.27
CA HIS A 174 -2.91 25.12 -24.54
C HIS A 174 -4.12 24.87 -25.45
N LEU A 175 -4.75 25.95 -25.88
CA LEU A 175 -5.84 25.89 -26.85
C LEU A 175 -5.28 26.04 -28.28
N PRO A 176 -5.98 25.49 -29.29
CA PRO A 176 -5.64 25.72 -30.69
C PRO A 176 -5.60 27.22 -31.00
N ASP A 177 -4.69 27.62 -31.89
CA ASP A 177 -4.58 29.00 -32.39
C ASP A 177 -4.34 30.06 -31.31
N MET A 178 -3.78 29.68 -30.16
CA MET A 178 -3.43 30.63 -29.11
C MET A 178 -2.31 31.58 -29.59
N PRO A 179 -2.51 32.92 -29.50
CA PRO A 179 -1.47 33.89 -29.81
C PRO A 179 -0.18 33.63 -29.02
N LYS A 180 0.99 33.78 -29.67
CA LYS A 180 2.31 33.49 -29.07
C LYS A 180 2.54 34.20 -27.73
N ASN A 181 2.05 35.43 -27.58
CA ASN A 181 2.15 36.17 -26.32
C ASN A 181 1.31 35.54 -25.21
N LEU A 182 0.13 34.99 -25.52
CA LEU A 182 -0.70 34.28 -24.54
C LEU A 182 -0.13 32.92 -24.17
N VAL A 183 0.49 32.21 -25.12
CA VAL A 183 1.26 30.97 -24.84
C VAL A 183 2.37 31.27 -23.83
N ALA A 184 3.15 32.33 -24.04
CA ALA A 184 4.22 32.73 -23.12
C ALA A 184 3.70 33.12 -21.72
N GLN A 185 2.55 33.82 -21.65
CA GLN A 185 1.89 34.12 -20.36
C GLN A 185 1.45 32.83 -19.64
N GLN A 186 0.84 31.89 -20.37
CA GLN A 186 0.40 30.60 -19.83
C GLN A 186 1.58 29.77 -19.32
N ASP A 187 2.67 29.68 -20.08
CA ASP A 187 3.89 28.96 -19.66
C ASP A 187 4.51 29.59 -18.41
N SER A 188 4.51 30.92 -18.32
CA SER A 188 4.94 31.64 -17.13
C SER A 188 4.08 31.29 -15.90
N LEU A 189 2.75 31.23 -16.07
CA LEU A 189 1.83 30.81 -15.00
C LEU A 189 2.03 29.35 -14.60
N ARG A 190 2.28 28.45 -15.57
CA ARG A 190 2.58 27.03 -15.30
C ARG A 190 3.85 26.90 -14.47
N LEU A 191 4.89 27.68 -14.79
CA LEU A 191 6.14 27.72 -14.02
C LEU A 191 5.91 28.25 -12.60
N ILE A 192 5.11 29.31 -12.43
CA ILE A 192 4.76 29.85 -11.11
C ILE A 192 3.97 28.80 -10.30
N ASN A 193 2.96 28.18 -10.90
CA ASN A 193 2.15 27.14 -10.25
C ASN A 193 3.02 25.94 -9.85
N ALA A 194 3.96 25.52 -10.70
CA ALA A 194 4.93 24.47 -10.37
C ALA A 194 5.81 24.85 -9.16
N LYS A 195 6.27 26.11 -9.08
CA LYS A 195 7.04 26.62 -7.94
C LYS A 195 6.20 26.65 -6.66
N ILE A 196 4.95 27.13 -6.72
CA ILE A 196 4.02 27.16 -5.59
C ILE A 196 3.73 25.74 -5.11
N ALA A 197 3.42 24.82 -6.03
CA ALA A 197 3.19 23.41 -5.72
C ALA A 197 4.40 22.79 -5.02
N THR A 198 5.61 22.99 -5.58
CA THR A 198 6.86 22.49 -4.99
C THR A 198 7.09 23.05 -3.57
N ALA A 199 6.86 24.35 -3.36
CA ALA A 199 7.01 24.98 -2.06
C ALA A 199 5.99 24.45 -1.04
N ASN A 200 4.74 24.24 -1.45
CA ASN A 200 3.70 23.66 -0.60
C ASN A 200 4.01 22.21 -0.24
N THR A 201 4.44 21.38 -1.20
CA THR A 201 4.91 20.02 -0.96
C THR A 201 6.06 20.01 0.05
N TYR A 202 7.07 20.85 -0.15
CA TYR A 202 8.21 20.99 0.77
C TYR A 202 7.75 21.33 2.19
N ASN A 203 6.88 22.34 2.33
CA ASN A 203 6.35 22.77 3.63
C ASN A 203 5.53 21.68 4.32
N ARG A 204 4.74 20.90 3.57
CA ARG A 204 3.98 19.76 4.11
C ARG A 204 4.92 18.68 4.64
N ILE A 205 5.91 18.28 3.85
CA ILE A 205 6.87 17.25 4.25
C ILE A 205 7.67 17.70 5.47
N GLN A 206 8.14 18.95 5.52
CA GLN A 206 8.85 19.49 6.69
C GLN A 206 7.99 19.47 7.96
N ARG A 207 6.71 19.87 7.87
CA ARG A 207 5.78 19.77 9.02
C ARG A 207 5.56 18.33 9.46
N THR A 208 5.47 17.40 8.52
CA THR A 208 5.37 15.97 8.82
C THR A 208 6.64 15.45 9.49
N LEU A 209 7.83 15.84 9.02
CA LEU A 209 9.10 15.50 9.65
C LEU A 209 9.19 16.06 11.07
N SER A 210 8.78 17.31 11.31
CA SER A 210 8.70 17.85 12.67
C SER A 210 7.76 17.05 13.59
N ILE A 211 6.64 16.54 13.07
CA ILE A 211 5.76 15.66 13.85
C ILE A 211 6.49 14.34 14.18
N ILE A 212 7.21 13.76 13.22
CA ILE A 212 7.99 12.53 13.41
C ILE A 212 9.12 12.75 14.41
N ASP A 213 9.83 13.87 14.34
CA ASP A 213 10.93 14.19 15.27
C ASP A 213 10.42 14.32 16.71
N LEU A 214 9.23 14.90 16.89
CA LEU A 214 8.63 15.13 18.21
C LEU A 214 7.96 13.89 18.80
N ASN A 215 7.35 13.04 17.98
CA ASN A 215 6.47 11.96 18.45
C ASN A 215 6.99 10.55 18.10
N GLY A 216 8.03 10.45 17.28
CA GLY A 216 8.40 9.23 16.57
C GLY A 216 7.53 9.01 15.33
N TYR A 217 7.89 8.00 14.52
CA TYR A 217 7.13 7.66 13.31
C TYR A 217 5.69 7.22 13.68
N PRO A 218 4.64 7.90 13.17
CA PRO A 218 3.24 7.61 13.48
C PRO A 218 2.77 6.35 12.76
N ASP A 219 2.78 5.23 13.47
CA ASP A 219 2.27 3.93 13.03
C ASP A 219 0.79 3.73 13.41
N GLU A 220 0.23 2.58 13.03
CA GLU A 220 -1.15 2.20 13.38
C GLU A 220 -1.39 2.04 14.88
N ASN A 221 -0.35 1.84 15.69
CA ASN A 221 -0.49 1.81 17.16
C ASN A 221 -0.58 3.22 17.73
N MET A 222 0.07 4.20 17.11
CA MET A 222 0.06 5.59 17.54
C MET A 222 -1.17 6.35 17.04
N ILE A 223 -1.47 6.29 15.75
CA ILE A 223 -2.53 7.12 15.14
C ILE A 223 -3.79 6.33 14.79
N GLY A 224 -3.77 5.02 15.00
CA GLY A 224 -4.82 4.11 14.57
C GLY A 224 -4.83 3.89 13.07
N LEU A 225 -5.70 2.98 12.65
CA LEU A 225 -5.96 2.69 11.24
C LEU A 225 -6.74 3.85 10.61
N ASN A 226 -6.46 4.10 9.33
CA ASN A 226 -7.17 5.10 8.55
C ASN A 226 -8.64 4.71 8.42
N SER A 227 -9.54 5.52 8.97
CA SER A 227 -10.99 5.34 8.76
C SER A 227 -11.32 5.67 7.31
N PRO A 228 -12.27 4.96 6.67
CA PRO A 228 -12.76 5.31 5.35
C PRO A 228 -13.16 6.78 5.27
N LEU A 229 -12.91 7.39 4.11
CA LEU A 229 -13.61 8.60 3.67
C LEU A 229 -15.13 8.39 3.83
N PRO A 230 -15.92 9.46 4.04
CA PRO A 230 -17.34 9.37 4.39
C PRO A 230 -18.11 8.39 3.50
N GLU A 231 -19.00 7.62 4.13
CA GLU A 231 -19.82 6.57 3.52
C GLU A 231 -20.54 7.10 2.26
N GLY A 232 -20.25 6.53 1.09
CA GLY A 232 -20.86 7.00 -0.15
C GLY A 232 -20.27 6.51 -1.48
N SER A 233 -19.19 5.72 -1.50
CA SER A 233 -18.70 5.11 -2.75
C SER A 233 -19.24 3.68 -2.91
N PRO A 234 -20.22 3.44 -3.81
CA PRO A 234 -20.82 2.11 -4.03
C PRO A 234 -19.94 1.16 -4.86
N TYR A 235 -18.75 1.60 -5.28
CA TYR A 235 -17.85 0.79 -6.11
C TYR A 235 -16.53 0.60 -5.39
N THR A 236 -16.37 -0.54 -4.70
CA THR A 236 -15.08 -1.23 -4.50
C THR A 236 -15.30 -2.40 -3.54
N PHE A 237 -15.39 -3.60 -4.09
CA PHE A 237 -15.35 -4.87 -3.33
C PHE A 237 -14.00 -5.06 -2.58
N ASN A 238 -13.04 -4.14 -2.76
CA ASN A 238 -11.70 -4.15 -2.17
C ASN A 238 -11.33 -2.90 -1.35
N ALA A 239 -12.26 -1.95 -1.12
CA ALA A 239 -11.92 -0.75 -0.36
C ALA A 239 -11.67 -1.04 1.13
N THR A 240 -12.36 -2.02 1.73
CA THR A 240 -12.18 -2.33 3.16
C THR A 240 -10.81 -2.93 3.44
N ALA A 241 -10.34 -3.80 2.54
CA ALA A 241 -9.01 -4.41 2.55
C ALA A 241 -7.88 -3.38 2.38
N SER A 242 -8.08 -2.34 1.57
CA SER A 242 -7.03 -1.35 1.30
C SER A 242 -6.63 -0.52 2.53
N TYR A 243 -7.51 -0.35 3.52
CA TYR A 243 -7.20 0.40 4.74
C TYR A 243 -6.27 -0.35 5.70
N LEU A 244 -6.42 -1.68 5.77
CA LEU A 244 -5.51 -2.53 6.51
C LEU A 244 -4.16 -2.69 5.80
N LEU A 245 -4.06 -2.31 4.52
CA LEU A 245 -2.80 -2.30 3.77
C LEU A 245 -2.10 -0.94 3.82
N GLN A 246 -2.85 0.16 3.91
CA GLN A 246 -2.34 1.53 4.01
C GLN A 246 -2.26 1.97 5.47
N ASN A 247 -1.29 1.37 6.18
CA ASN A 247 -1.16 1.43 7.64
C ASN A 247 -0.92 2.83 8.22
N THR A 248 -0.64 3.86 7.42
CA THR A 248 -0.43 5.23 7.91
C THR A 248 -0.87 6.29 6.89
N LEU A 249 -1.05 7.54 7.34
CA LEU A 249 -1.28 8.71 6.49
C LEU A 249 -0.03 9.16 5.72
N LEU A 250 1.14 8.67 6.13
CA LEU A 250 2.44 9.13 5.66
C LEU A 250 2.76 8.80 4.19
N PRO A 251 2.51 7.59 3.66
CA PRO A 251 2.79 7.33 2.24
C PRO A 251 2.07 8.32 1.33
N ASP A 252 0.82 8.69 1.63
CA ASP A 252 0.08 9.67 0.82
C ASP A 252 0.72 11.07 0.87
N ILE A 253 1.26 11.47 2.03
CA ILE A 253 1.97 12.75 2.19
C ILE A 253 3.34 12.71 1.49
N PHE A 254 4.00 11.56 1.46
CA PHE A 254 5.35 11.38 0.95
C PHE A 254 5.42 10.97 -0.54
N GLN A 255 4.31 10.56 -1.17
CA GLN A 255 4.25 10.22 -2.60
C GLN A 255 4.60 11.38 -3.53
N GLU A 256 4.70 12.61 -3.04
CA GLU A 256 5.06 13.76 -3.87
C GLU A 256 6.57 13.94 -4.00
N LYS A 257 7.02 14.21 -5.24
CA LYS A 257 8.43 14.47 -5.55
C LYS A 257 8.95 15.71 -4.82
N ALA A 258 9.49 15.52 -3.63
CA ALA A 258 10.42 16.47 -3.03
C ALA A 258 11.83 16.00 -3.33
N ASN A 259 12.36 16.41 -4.48
CA ASN A 259 13.73 16.09 -4.96
C ASN A 259 14.86 16.61 -4.02
N ARG A 260 14.55 17.00 -2.78
CA ARG A 260 15.46 17.68 -1.84
C ARG A 260 15.35 17.22 -0.39
N ILE A 261 14.42 16.31 -0.06
CA ILE A 261 14.25 15.84 1.31
C ILE A 261 14.50 14.34 1.34
N ASP A 262 15.54 13.92 2.06
CA ASP A 262 15.78 12.50 2.32
C ASP A 262 14.77 11.98 3.36
N ILE A 263 13.65 11.48 2.86
CA ILE A 263 12.66 10.75 3.66
C ILE A 263 13.00 9.25 3.76
N LEU A 264 13.93 8.76 2.95
CA LEU A 264 14.20 7.33 2.81
C LEU A 264 14.87 6.78 4.07
N SER A 265 15.81 7.53 4.65
CA SER A 265 16.44 7.19 5.93
C SER A 265 15.41 7.06 7.07
N VAL A 266 14.48 8.02 7.16
CA VAL A 266 13.38 8.02 8.16
C VAL A 266 12.49 6.79 7.99
N VAL A 267 12.09 6.46 6.75
CA VAL A 267 11.22 5.30 6.48
C VAL A 267 11.96 3.98 6.68
N LYS A 268 13.22 3.85 6.26
CA LYS A 268 14.05 2.65 6.52
C LYS A 268 14.18 2.38 8.02
N GLN A 269 14.38 3.42 8.82
CA GLN A 269 14.40 3.27 10.28
C GLN A 269 13.02 2.87 10.82
N ALA A 270 11.94 3.47 10.33
CA ALA A 270 10.58 3.09 10.73
C ALA A 270 10.25 1.63 10.42
N ILE A 271 10.75 1.08 9.31
CA ILE A 271 10.60 -0.34 8.96
C ILE A 271 11.35 -1.22 9.97
N ARG A 272 12.60 -0.90 10.30
CA ARG A 272 13.37 -1.64 11.31
C ARG A 272 12.72 -1.61 12.68
N ASP A 273 12.12 -0.49 13.04
CA ASP A 273 11.37 -0.30 14.29
C ASP A 273 9.99 -1.00 14.30
N GLY A 274 9.54 -1.56 13.17
CA GLY A 274 8.20 -2.15 13.05
C GLY A 274 7.06 -1.14 13.00
N LYS A 275 7.34 0.10 12.60
CA LYS A 275 6.37 1.21 12.51
C LYS A 275 5.85 1.42 11.08
N ALA A 276 6.49 0.80 10.08
CA ALA A 276 6.09 0.88 8.68
C ALA A 276 6.30 -0.46 7.98
N ASP A 277 5.36 -0.86 7.12
CA ASP A 277 5.55 -2.06 6.29
C ASP A 277 6.58 -1.79 5.18
N PRO A 278 7.52 -2.70 4.89
CA PRO A 278 8.57 -2.48 3.90
C PRO A 278 8.06 -2.21 2.49
N HIS A 279 6.84 -2.66 2.13
CA HIS A 279 6.24 -2.40 0.83
C HIS A 279 5.84 -0.95 0.62
N ILE A 280 5.76 -0.14 1.68
CA ILE A 280 5.55 1.32 1.56
C ILE A 280 6.64 1.96 0.69
N LEU A 281 7.86 1.41 0.73
CA LEU A 281 8.99 1.90 -0.03
C LEU A 281 8.73 1.86 -1.53
N LYS A 282 7.88 0.95 -2.03
CA LYS A 282 7.48 0.95 -3.45
C LYS A 282 6.94 2.31 -3.87
N SER A 283 5.99 2.83 -3.10
CA SER A 283 5.35 4.11 -3.40
C SER A 283 6.28 5.31 -3.24
N LEU A 284 7.41 5.15 -2.52
CA LEU A 284 8.36 6.23 -2.26
C LEU A 284 9.54 6.20 -3.24
N ILE A 285 9.99 5.01 -3.60
CA ILE A 285 11.15 4.75 -4.44
C ILE A 285 10.80 4.87 -5.92
N GLU A 286 9.57 4.59 -6.35
CA GLU A 286 9.14 4.86 -7.73
C GLU A 286 9.34 6.34 -8.15
N TYR A 287 9.55 7.24 -7.17
CA TYR A 287 9.88 8.64 -7.38
C TYR A 287 11.38 8.98 -7.28
N SER A 288 12.22 8.08 -6.77
CA SER A 288 13.68 8.21 -6.73
C SER A 288 14.28 7.59 -7.97
N THR A 289 15.08 8.35 -8.72
CA THR A 289 15.60 7.93 -10.04
C THR A 289 16.70 6.88 -9.98
N ASP A 290 17.24 6.58 -8.79
CA ASP A 290 18.57 5.99 -8.67
C ASP A 290 18.63 4.62 -7.97
N GLU A 291 17.52 4.04 -7.48
CA GLU A 291 17.55 2.73 -6.82
C GLU A 291 16.54 1.72 -7.39
N PRO A 292 16.98 0.72 -8.20
CA PRO A 292 16.10 -0.29 -8.77
C PRO A 292 15.82 -1.41 -7.76
N TYR A 293 15.06 -1.14 -6.70
CA TYR A 293 14.39 -2.21 -5.97
C TYR A 293 13.22 -2.66 -6.85
N THR A 294 13.48 -3.56 -7.79
CA THR A 294 12.37 -4.13 -8.54
C THR A 294 11.45 -4.83 -7.53
N MET A 295 10.18 -4.44 -7.53
CA MET A 295 9.20 -4.99 -6.58
C MET A 295 8.71 -6.39 -6.98
N GLY A 296 9.42 -7.04 -7.91
CA GLY A 296 8.98 -8.26 -8.58
C GLY A 296 7.67 -8.01 -9.33
N LYS A 297 7.74 -7.38 -10.51
CA LYS A 297 6.57 -7.26 -11.39
C LYS A 297 6.35 -8.58 -12.13
N VAL A 298 5.12 -9.06 -12.11
CA VAL A 298 4.65 -10.13 -12.98
C VAL A 298 3.65 -9.57 -13.97
N LEU A 299 3.88 -9.82 -15.25
CA LEU A 299 2.89 -9.59 -16.27
C LEU A 299 2.00 -10.82 -16.40
N VAL A 300 0.70 -10.64 -16.19
CA VAL A 300 -0.33 -11.67 -16.38
C VAL A 300 -0.99 -11.41 -17.72
N LEU A 301 -0.66 -12.23 -18.70
CA LEU A 301 -1.17 -12.13 -20.06
C LEU A 301 -2.40 -13.02 -20.20
N GLN A 302 -3.53 -12.42 -20.55
CA GLN A 302 -4.67 -13.12 -21.13
C GLN A 302 -4.62 -12.92 -22.64
N LEU A 303 -4.63 -14.00 -23.41
CA LEU A 303 -4.56 -13.91 -24.86
C LEU A 303 -5.94 -13.71 -25.47
N ARG A 304 -6.05 -12.83 -26.46
CA ARG A 304 -7.24 -12.70 -27.30
C ARG A 304 -6.84 -12.56 -28.75
N LEU A 305 -7.49 -13.29 -29.65
CA LEU A 305 -7.34 -13.02 -31.09
C LEU A 305 -8.09 -11.74 -31.44
N GLU A 306 -7.59 -11.01 -32.43
CA GLU A 306 -8.36 -9.93 -33.04
C GLU A 306 -9.58 -10.50 -33.78
N ASN A 307 -10.65 -9.70 -33.91
CA ASN A 307 -12.00 -10.14 -34.31
C ASN A 307 -12.09 -10.87 -35.67
N ASN A 308 -11.03 -10.84 -36.50
CA ASN A 308 -11.00 -11.40 -37.85
C ASN A 308 -10.03 -12.58 -38.01
N ILE A 309 -9.44 -13.07 -36.91
CA ILE A 309 -8.45 -14.15 -36.94
C ILE A 309 -9.08 -15.41 -36.39
N ASP A 310 -9.09 -16.46 -37.23
CA ASP A 310 -9.42 -17.80 -36.80
C ASP A 310 -8.13 -18.64 -36.75
N CYS A 311 -7.85 -19.20 -35.58
CA CYS A 311 -6.74 -20.13 -35.39
C CYS A 311 -7.32 -21.54 -35.25
N PRO A 312 -7.39 -22.33 -36.34
CA PRO A 312 -8.00 -23.66 -36.33
C PRO A 312 -7.17 -24.70 -35.54
N ASN A 313 -6.06 -24.29 -34.93
CA ASN A 313 -5.18 -25.15 -34.17
C ASN A 313 -5.81 -25.49 -32.80
N GLU A 314 -5.96 -26.78 -32.49
CA GLU A 314 -6.40 -27.27 -31.17
C GLU A 314 -5.62 -26.65 -30.01
N ASN A 315 -4.34 -26.32 -30.25
CA ASN A 315 -3.45 -25.65 -29.30
C ASN A 315 -3.99 -24.26 -28.87
N TRP A 316 -4.65 -23.51 -29.76
CA TRP A 316 -5.24 -22.21 -29.41
C TRP A 316 -6.44 -22.37 -28.48
N GLN A 317 -7.30 -23.34 -28.74
CA GLN A 317 -8.49 -23.58 -27.92
C GLN A 317 -8.12 -23.88 -26.46
N GLN A 318 -7.00 -24.57 -26.23
CA GLN A 318 -6.46 -24.82 -24.89
C GLN A 318 -5.85 -23.56 -24.26
N LYS A 319 -5.15 -22.74 -25.06
CA LYS A 319 -4.40 -21.57 -24.57
C LYS A 319 -5.26 -20.33 -24.32
N LYS A 320 -6.35 -20.13 -25.06
CA LYS A 320 -7.18 -18.90 -25.01
C LYS A 320 -7.86 -18.66 -23.64
N GLU A 321 -8.07 -19.72 -22.88
CA GLU A 321 -8.71 -19.68 -21.56
C GLU A 321 -7.69 -19.64 -20.42
N GLN A 322 -6.40 -19.74 -20.75
CA GLN A 322 -5.31 -19.77 -19.79
C GLN A 322 -4.73 -18.36 -19.55
N PHE A 323 -4.12 -18.21 -18.38
CA PHE A 323 -3.33 -17.04 -18.02
C PHE A 323 -1.84 -17.39 -18.12
N PHE A 324 -1.07 -16.53 -18.77
CA PHE A 324 0.37 -16.70 -18.96
C PHE A 324 1.14 -15.68 -18.15
N TRP A 325 2.14 -16.13 -17.41
CA TRP A 325 2.83 -15.31 -16.43
C TRP A 325 4.26 -15.04 -16.86
N LYS A 326 4.59 -13.77 -17.10
CA LYS A 326 5.95 -13.34 -17.47
C LYS A 326 6.58 -12.56 -16.32
N LYS A 327 7.68 -13.09 -15.77
CA LYS A 327 8.50 -12.35 -14.81
C LYS A 327 9.17 -11.17 -15.51
N GLU A 328 9.13 -9.99 -14.89
CA GLU A 328 9.97 -8.86 -15.31
C GLU A 328 11.44 -9.29 -15.22
N ARG A 329 12.19 -9.12 -16.31
CA ARG A 329 13.65 -9.28 -16.29
C ARG A 329 14.27 -7.93 -15.93
N PRO A 330 15.02 -7.82 -14.82
CA PRO A 330 15.74 -6.60 -14.52
C PRO A 330 16.77 -6.33 -15.62
N SER A 331 16.86 -5.10 -16.10
CA SER A 331 17.76 -4.74 -17.22
C SER A 331 19.19 -4.40 -16.77
N THR A 332 19.42 -4.15 -15.47
CA THR A 332 20.69 -3.60 -14.97
C THR A 332 21.30 -4.33 -13.76
N MET A 333 20.57 -5.23 -13.10
CA MET A 333 21.02 -5.94 -11.89
C MET A 333 20.72 -7.43 -11.97
N THR A 334 21.56 -8.25 -11.34
CA THR A 334 21.30 -9.68 -11.15
C THR A 334 20.22 -9.91 -10.09
N GLU A 335 19.55 -11.05 -10.15
CA GLU A 335 18.53 -11.43 -9.15
C GLU A 335 19.12 -11.53 -7.73
N ILE A 336 20.38 -11.95 -7.60
CA ILE A 336 21.09 -12.03 -6.32
C ILE A 336 21.21 -10.64 -5.70
N GLU A 337 21.75 -9.67 -6.45
CA GLU A 337 21.92 -8.29 -5.96
C GLU A 337 20.59 -7.62 -5.62
N ILE A 338 19.51 -7.92 -6.37
CA ILE A 338 18.17 -7.42 -6.07
C ILE A 338 17.66 -8.02 -4.76
N ASN A 339 17.83 -9.33 -4.56
CA ASN A 339 17.42 -10.01 -3.34
C ASN A 339 18.18 -9.50 -2.12
N GLU A 340 19.48 -9.25 -2.23
CA GLU A 340 20.27 -8.63 -1.15
C GLU A 340 19.72 -7.26 -0.77
N LYS A 341 19.42 -6.40 -1.76
CA LYS A 341 18.83 -5.08 -1.51
C LYS A 341 17.43 -5.16 -0.89
N ARG A 342 16.60 -6.11 -1.33
CA ARG A 342 15.24 -6.33 -0.81
C ARG A 342 15.28 -6.80 0.65
N LEU A 343 16.10 -7.80 0.96
CA LEU A 343 16.26 -8.32 2.32
C LEU A 343 16.81 -7.26 3.28
N ALA A 344 17.72 -6.40 2.83
CA ALA A 344 18.29 -5.32 3.64
C ALA A 344 17.26 -4.27 4.14
N ILE A 345 16.09 -4.22 3.50
CA ILE A 345 14.97 -3.36 3.87
C ILE A 345 13.74 -4.15 4.35
N GLY A 346 13.89 -5.45 4.64
CA GLY A 346 12.81 -6.30 5.16
C GLY A 346 11.81 -6.79 4.11
N LEU A 347 12.07 -6.62 2.81
CA LEU A 347 11.27 -7.24 1.75
C LEU A 347 11.69 -8.70 1.53
N GLU A 348 10.75 -9.51 1.06
CA GLU A 348 10.97 -10.90 0.65
C GLU A 348 11.85 -11.04 -0.60
N LYS A 349 12.29 -12.25 -0.93
CA LYS A 349 12.99 -12.51 -2.20
C LYS A 349 12.05 -12.34 -3.40
N LEU A 350 12.61 -12.09 -4.58
CA LEU A 350 11.84 -11.96 -5.82
C LEU A 350 11.00 -13.20 -6.11
N GLU A 351 11.52 -14.40 -5.85
CA GLU A 351 10.77 -15.64 -6.02
C GLU A 351 9.47 -15.66 -5.19
N ASP A 352 9.55 -15.29 -3.92
CA ASP A 352 8.41 -15.25 -3.00
C ASP A 352 7.43 -14.15 -3.42
N ALA A 353 7.95 -12.98 -3.79
CA ALA A 353 7.16 -11.89 -4.34
C ALA A 353 6.35 -12.36 -5.56
N TYR A 354 6.94 -13.15 -6.45
CA TYR A 354 6.23 -13.71 -7.60
C TYR A 354 5.13 -14.71 -7.20
N LYS A 355 5.37 -15.57 -6.21
CA LYS A 355 4.36 -16.49 -5.67
C LYS A 355 3.17 -15.73 -5.05
N LYS A 356 3.44 -14.66 -4.32
CA LYS A 356 2.41 -13.80 -3.73
C LYS A 356 1.66 -12.99 -4.78
N ALA A 357 2.35 -12.39 -5.77
CA ALA A 357 1.70 -11.77 -6.92
C ALA A 357 0.76 -12.74 -7.62
N PHE A 358 1.19 -14.00 -7.74
CA PHE A 358 0.41 -15.08 -8.28
C PHE A 358 -0.90 -15.34 -7.54
N PHE A 359 -0.79 -15.55 -6.24
CA PHE A 359 -1.95 -15.76 -5.38
C PHE A 359 -2.95 -14.60 -5.42
N LYS A 360 -2.47 -13.34 -5.44
CA LYS A 360 -3.31 -12.13 -5.44
C LYS A 360 -4.07 -11.85 -6.74
N ALA A 361 -3.72 -12.51 -7.84
CA ALA A 361 -4.52 -12.41 -9.06
C ALA A 361 -5.84 -13.18 -8.96
N ARG A 362 -5.99 -14.04 -7.94
CA ARG A 362 -7.24 -14.74 -7.63
C ARG A 362 -8.05 -13.94 -6.62
N ASN A 363 -9.36 -14.13 -6.61
CA ASN A 363 -10.21 -13.58 -5.55
C ASN A 363 -9.93 -14.36 -4.26
N THR A 364 -9.25 -13.72 -3.32
CA THR A 364 -8.79 -14.30 -2.06
C THR A 364 -9.14 -13.37 -0.91
N PRO A 365 -9.53 -13.90 0.27
CA PRO A 365 -9.85 -13.05 1.40
C PRO A 365 -8.59 -12.48 2.09
N PHE A 366 -7.39 -12.98 1.77
CA PHE A 366 -6.17 -12.60 2.47
C PHE A 366 -5.56 -11.27 1.99
N LEU A 367 -4.97 -10.52 2.93
CA LEU A 367 -4.26 -9.26 2.74
C LEU A 367 -2.76 -9.50 2.63
N ILE A 368 -2.32 -10.13 1.54
CA ILE A 368 -0.90 -10.42 1.31
C ILE A 368 -0.24 -9.24 0.59
N LEU A 369 0.90 -8.78 1.12
CA LEU A 369 1.77 -7.82 0.44
C LEU A 369 2.89 -8.56 -0.30
N GLY A 370 3.63 -7.85 -1.17
CA GLY A 370 4.73 -8.47 -1.92
C GLY A 370 4.34 -8.93 -3.32
N GLY A 371 5.21 -8.60 -4.27
CA GLY A 371 4.96 -8.75 -5.69
C GLY A 371 3.87 -7.82 -6.23
N THR A 372 4.00 -7.43 -7.50
CA THR A 372 2.95 -6.69 -8.19
C THR A 372 2.61 -7.44 -9.46
N TYR A 373 1.32 -7.51 -9.78
CA TYR A 373 0.90 -8.05 -11.05
C TYR A 373 0.23 -6.96 -11.89
N LEU A 374 0.47 -7.02 -13.19
CA LEU A 374 -0.25 -6.24 -14.18
C LEU A 374 -0.97 -7.25 -15.07
N ALA A 375 -2.30 -7.22 -15.06
CA ALA A 375 -3.10 -8.00 -15.99
C ALA A 375 -3.23 -7.24 -17.31
N GLU A 376 -2.76 -7.85 -18.39
CA GLU A 376 -2.88 -7.32 -19.74
C GLU A 376 -3.64 -8.30 -20.63
N LEU A 377 -4.62 -7.76 -21.35
CA LEU A 377 -5.26 -8.48 -22.44
C LEU A 377 -4.41 -8.28 -23.70
N ALA A 378 -3.64 -9.30 -24.07
CA ALA A 378 -2.79 -9.27 -25.24
C ALA A 378 -3.60 -9.65 -26.48
N TYR A 379 -3.83 -8.67 -27.35
CA TYR A 379 -4.44 -8.89 -28.65
C TYR A 379 -3.39 -9.43 -29.63
N ILE A 380 -3.66 -10.61 -30.19
CA ILE A 380 -2.73 -11.34 -31.03
C ILE A 380 -3.19 -11.23 -32.50
N PRO A 381 -2.40 -10.57 -33.38
CA PRO A 381 -2.80 -10.30 -34.77
C PRO A 381 -2.50 -11.46 -35.74
N SER A 382 -1.90 -12.57 -35.27
CA SER A 382 -1.75 -13.80 -36.05
C SER A 382 -1.45 -15.01 -35.18
N CYS A 383 -1.85 -16.21 -35.62
CA CYS A 383 -1.64 -17.45 -34.86
C CYS A 383 -0.16 -17.75 -34.57
N GLU A 384 0.75 -17.36 -35.46
CA GLU A 384 2.20 -17.55 -35.32
C GLU A 384 2.79 -16.75 -34.14
N LEU A 385 2.12 -15.67 -33.72
CA LEU A 385 2.59 -14.82 -32.62
C LEU A 385 2.17 -15.34 -31.24
N ILE A 386 1.30 -16.34 -31.16
CA ILE A 386 0.83 -16.90 -29.87
C ILE A 386 2.03 -17.40 -29.07
N ASP A 387 2.83 -18.32 -29.64
CA ASP A 387 3.97 -18.95 -28.96
C ASP A 387 5.09 -17.96 -28.68
N LYS A 388 5.27 -16.97 -29.56
CA LYS A 388 6.23 -15.88 -29.34
C LYS A 388 5.83 -14.99 -28.17
N THR A 389 4.54 -14.68 -28.04
CA THR A 389 4.02 -13.81 -26.98
C THR A 389 4.13 -14.48 -25.61
N ILE A 390 3.87 -15.79 -25.53
CA ILE A 390 3.97 -16.57 -24.30
C ILE A 390 5.37 -17.15 -24.05
N SER A 391 6.34 -16.84 -24.90
CA SER A 391 7.71 -17.32 -24.73
C SER A 391 8.33 -16.81 -23.42
N GLY A 392 8.85 -17.74 -22.63
CA GLY A 392 9.38 -17.48 -21.29
C GLY A 392 8.31 -17.18 -20.22
N THR A 393 7.04 -17.48 -20.51
CA THR A 393 5.97 -17.43 -19.51
C THR A 393 5.81 -18.78 -18.83
N VAL A 394 5.29 -18.76 -17.60
CA VAL A 394 4.78 -19.95 -16.92
C VAL A 394 3.27 -20.02 -17.18
N MET A 395 2.82 -21.14 -17.74
CA MET A 395 1.40 -21.42 -17.95
C MET A 395 0.77 -21.77 -16.62
N LEU A 396 -0.38 -21.16 -16.33
CA LEU A 396 -1.15 -21.53 -15.16
C LEU A 396 -2.30 -22.46 -15.52
N LYS A 397 -2.41 -23.57 -14.77
CA LYS A 397 -3.54 -24.48 -14.83
C LYS A 397 -4.65 -24.05 -13.88
#